data_AF-A0A1B0DEM4-F1
#
_entry.id   AF-A0A1B0DEM4-F1
#
_cell.length_a   1.000
_cell.length_b   1.000
_cell.length_c   1.000
_cell.angle_alpha   90.00
_cell.angle_beta   90.00
_cell.angle_gamma   90.00
#
_symmetry.space_group_name_H-M   'P 1'
#
loop_
_entity.id
_entity.type
_entity.pdbx_description
1 polymer ?
#
loop_
_entity_poly.entity_id
_entity_poly.type
_entity_poly.pdbx_seq_one_letter_code
_entity_poly.pdbx_strand_id
1 'polypeptide(L)'
;MGQLKVVAGGLQLSGQALVLDLLRASTIRSRHAQPISIESSRNFSINTRDSEGFIENQLFLGHDRVECLASGFRITDTHGGNLFAVNRDEVAIGANALKIDGEGGAIFHESIQTPLVRADAGRELKLESPTRSLELKASQAILIQSRAGSLDATCLNDLKLNSETGSIRLDSANILMPNLKTAQPPTSQANMPSTLLGGRPEHQMHNKVYQLCACASGKLFLAAPHSVCAGDESTVCR
;
A
#
# COMPACT_ATOMS: atom_id res chain seq x y z
N MET A 1 -7.51 69.42 18.06
CA MET A 1 -6.36 68.59 18.53
C MET A 1 -6.34 67.31 17.71
N GLY A 2 -5.21 66.98 17.06
CA GLY A 2 -5.10 65.84 16.15
C GLY A 2 -5.15 64.49 16.86
N GLN A 3 -5.51 63.44 16.13
CA GLN A 3 -5.56 62.07 16.63
C GLN A 3 -4.16 61.45 16.78
N LEU A 4 -3.15 62.05 16.14
CA LEU A 4 -1.73 61.68 16.26
C LEU A 4 -1.05 62.54 17.32
N LYS A 5 -0.36 61.91 18.27
CA LYS A 5 0.41 62.56 19.34
C LYS A 5 1.84 62.03 19.35
N VAL A 6 2.80 62.92 19.56
CA VAL A 6 4.18 62.55 19.86
C VAL A 6 4.26 62.22 21.35
N VAL A 7 4.79 61.06 21.70
CA VAL A 7 4.97 60.60 23.08
C VAL A 7 6.41 60.14 23.27
N ALA A 8 6.85 60.00 24.53
CA ALA A 8 8.14 59.38 24.81
C ALA A 8 8.16 57.96 24.23
N GLY A 9 9.07 57.70 23.30
CA GLY A 9 9.19 56.42 22.60
C GLY A 9 8.52 56.33 21.22
N GLY A 10 7.80 57.36 20.74
CA GLY A 10 7.34 57.40 19.36
C GLY A 10 6.05 58.19 19.11
N LEU A 11 5.25 57.69 18.17
CA LEU A 11 3.97 58.27 17.78
C LEU A 11 2.81 57.42 18.31
N GLN A 12 1.83 58.06 18.95
CA GLN A 12 0.59 57.44 19.40
C GLN A 12 -0.59 57.96 18.58
N LEU A 13 -1.28 57.06 17.90
CA LEU A 13 -2.51 57.37 17.16
C LEU A 13 -3.73 56.90 17.95
N SER A 14 -4.62 57.83 18.29
CA SER A 14 -5.90 57.57 18.98
C SER A 14 -7.09 57.86 18.05
N GLY A 15 -7.11 57.19 16.90
CA GLY A 15 -8.13 57.36 15.87
C GLY A 15 -7.67 56.86 14.49
N GLN A 16 -8.12 57.52 13.44
CA GLN A 16 -7.73 57.26 12.06
C GLN A 16 -6.66 58.28 11.62
N ALA A 17 -5.66 57.80 10.91
CA ALA A 17 -4.72 58.64 10.19
C ALA A 17 -4.48 58.04 8.81
N LEU A 18 -4.25 58.90 7.83
CA LEU A 18 -3.87 58.51 6.49
C LEU A 18 -2.39 58.81 6.29
N VAL A 19 -1.61 57.81 5.87
CA VAL A 19 -0.24 58.01 5.42
C VAL A 19 -0.27 57.98 3.90
N LEU A 20 0.10 59.10 3.27
CA LEU A 20 -0.02 59.27 1.81
C LEU A 20 1.09 58.59 1.02
N ASP A 21 2.21 58.29 1.67
CA ASP A 21 3.39 57.68 1.04
C ASP A 21 4.02 56.64 1.99
N LEU A 22 5.26 56.82 2.43
CA LEU A 22 5.97 55.83 3.25
C LEU A 22 5.79 56.04 4.76
N LEU A 23 5.30 55.02 5.46
CA LEU A 23 5.42 54.92 6.92
C LEU A 23 6.69 54.12 7.27
N ARG A 24 7.74 54.80 7.74
CA ARG A 24 8.94 54.15 8.27
C ARG A 24 8.90 54.13 9.80
N ALA A 25 8.85 52.94 10.38
CA ALA A 25 8.89 52.74 11.82
C ALA A 25 9.81 51.56 12.15
N SER A 26 10.54 51.66 13.26
CA SER A 26 11.33 50.53 13.80
C SER A 26 10.44 49.46 14.42
N THR A 27 9.25 49.84 14.89
CA THR A 27 8.30 48.91 15.49
C THR A 27 6.89 49.45 15.30
N ILE A 28 5.96 48.58 14.93
CA ILE A 28 4.52 48.86 14.87
C ILE A 28 3.87 47.97 15.94
N ARG A 29 3.12 48.57 16.88
CA ARG A 29 2.44 47.85 17.96
C ARG A 29 0.98 48.25 18.03
N SER A 30 0.11 47.27 18.23
CA SER A 30 -1.28 47.49 18.62
C SER A 30 -1.40 47.79 20.12
N ARG A 31 -2.61 48.17 20.56
CA ARG A 31 -2.93 48.25 21.99
C ARG A 31 -2.79 46.89 22.65
N HIS A 32 -2.56 46.89 23.96
CA HIS A 32 -2.46 45.66 24.74
C HIS A 32 -3.67 44.74 24.48
N ALA A 33 -3.40 43.46 24.21
CA ALA A 33 -4.39 42.44 23.89
C ALA A 33 -5.29 42.73 22.67
N GLN A 34 -4.88 43.62 21.75
CA GLN A 34 -5.54 43.80 20.46
C GLN A 34 -4.63 43.33 19.32
N PRO A 35 -5.17 42.71 18.25
CA PRO A 35 -4.36 42.32 17.11
C PRO A 35 -3.92 43.53 16.29
N ILE A 36 -2.87 43.35 15.49
CA ILE A 36 -2.60 44.23 14.34
C ILE A 36 -3.32 43.60 13.15
N SER A 37 -4.30 44.31 12.57
CA SER A 37 -4.91 43.91 11.30
C SER A 37 -4.33 44.74 10.17
N ILE A 38 -3.96 44.07 9.08
CA ILE A 38 -3.55 44.72 7.84
C ILE A 38 -4.52 44.25 6.77
N GLU A 39 -5.17 45.21 6.12
CA GLU A 39 -6.14 44.96 5.06
C GLU A 39 -5.69 45.71 3.80
N SER A 40 -5.78 45.05 2.65
CA SER A 40 -5.37 45.61 1.38
C SER A 40 -6.35 45.18 0.29
N SER A 41 -6.75 46.13 -0.56
CA SER A 41 -7.56 45.87 -1.76
C SER A 41 -6.72 45.37 -2.95
N ARG A 42 -5.39 45.35 -2.79
CA ARG A 42 -4.40 44.87 -3.76
C ARG A 42 -3.49 43.85 -3.11
N ASN A 43 -2.60 43.26 -3.91
CA ASN A 43 -1.59 42.33 -3.43
C ASN A 43 -0.82 42.91 -2.23
N PHE A 44 -0.63 42.09 -1.22
CA PHE A 44 0.08 42.42 0.00
C PHE A 44 1.35 41.58 0.09
N SER A 45 2.49 42.19 0.42
CA SER A 45 3.75 41.47 0.53
C SER A 45 4.54 41.91 1.76
N ILE A 46 5.11 40.92 2.45
CA ILE A 46 6.04 41.11 3.56
C ILE A 46 7.41 40.61 3.09
N ASN A 47 8.40 41.50 3.07
CA ASN A 47 9.74 41.16 2.61
C ASN A 47 10.75 41.42 3.74
N THR A 48 11.65 40.48 3.98
CA THR A 48 12.88 40.72 4.74
C THR A 48 14.03 40.90 3.76
N ARG A 49 15.00 41.73 4.14
CA ARG A 49 16.19 41.98 3.32
C ARG A 49 17.45 41.64 4.10
N ASP A 50 18.44 41.13 3.39
CA ASP A 50 19.76 40.86 3.96
C ASP A 50 20.57 42.15 4.21
N SER A 51 21.82 42.01 4.65
CA SER A 51 22.72 43.13 4.91
C SER A 51 23.08 43.94 3.65
N GLU A 52 22.98 43.35 2.46
CA GLU A 52 23.24 44.00 1.18
C GLU A 52 21.97 44.66 0.60
N GLY A 53 20.82 44.43 1.23
CA GLY A 53 19.53 44.99 0.84
C GLY A 53 18.76 44.14 -0.17
N PHE A 54 19.23 42.94 -0.52
CA PHE A 54 18.49 42.01 -1.37
C PHE A 54 17.36 41.34 -0.58
N ILE A 55 16.29 40.95 -1.26
CA ILE A 55 15.16 40.26 -0.63
C ILE A 55 15.61 38.85 -0.26
N GLU A 56 15.54 38.53 1.03
CA GLU A 56 15.95 37.24 1.57
C GLU A 56 14.74 36.31 1.77
N ASN A 57 13.65 36.83 2.35
CA ASN A 57 12.40 36.10 2.49
C ASN A 57 11.23 36.97 2.02
N GLN A 58 10.22 36.34 1.46
CA GLN A 58 9.00 36.99 1.02
C GLN A 58 7.77 36.15 1.37
N LEU A 59 6.76 36.79 1.95
CA LEU A 59 5.40 36.28 2.02
C LEU A 59 4.52 37.16 1.13
N PHE A 60 3.91 36.56 0.10
CA PHE A 60 3.06 37.25 -0.87
C PHE A 60 1.62 36.74 -0.76
N LEU A 61 0.69 37.67 -0.60
CA LEU A 61 -0.75 37.44 -0.59
C LEU A 61 -1.33 38.12 -1.84
N GLY A 62 -1.65 37.33 -2.85
CA GLY A 62 -2.36 37.75 -4.05
C GLY A 62 -3.89 37.62 -3.90
N HIS A 63 -4.61 37.85 -4.99
CA HIS A 63 -6.07 37.69 -5.00
C HIS A 63 -6.52 36.22 -4.94
N ASP A 64 -5.68 35.28 -5.39
CA ASP A 64 -5.99 33.84 -5.54
C ASP A 64 -4.95 32.91 -4.92
N ARG A 65 -3.83 33.43 -4.43
CA ARG A 65 -2.71 32.61 -3.97
C ARG A 65 -1.95 33.24 -2.83
N VAL A 66 -1.34 32.36 -2.04
CA VAL A 66 -0.37 32.71 -0.99
C VAL A 66 0.93 32.01 -1.36
N GLU A 67 1.99 32.80 -1.52
CA GLU A 67 3.32 32.31 -1.89
C GLU A 67 4.32 32.66 -0.79
N CYS A 68 5.24 31.73 -0.50
CA CYS A 68 6.31 31.92 0.46
C CYS A 68 7.66 31.59 -0.20
N LEU A 69 8.54 32.59 -0.23
CA LEU A 69 9.95 32.44 -0.58
C LEU A 69 10.75 32.47 0.71
N ALA A 70 11.31 31.32 1.10
CA ALA A 70 12.18 31.19 2.27
C ALA A 70 13.07 29.94 2.12
N SER A 71 14.20 29.92 2.84
CA SER A 71 15.06 28.73 2.95
C SER A 71 14.42 27.59 3.76
N GLY A 72 13.42 27.91 4.59
CA GLY A 72 12.61 26.95 5.29
C GLY A 72 11.26 27.54 5.71
N PHE A 73 10.25 26.69 5.78
CA PHE A 73 8.90 27.04 6.22
C PHE A 73 8.44 26.05 7.27
N ARG A 74 7.87 26.54 8.38
CA ARG A 74 7.45 25.71 9.52
C ARG A 74 6.12 26.20 10.09
N ILE A 75 5.23 25.25 10.34
CA ILE A 75 3.97 25.42 11.07
C ILE A 75 4.10 24.63 12.37
N THR A 76 3.92 25.31 13.50
CA THR A 76 3.94 24.69 14.83
C THR A 76 2.57 24.77 15.50
N ASP A 77 2.31 23.85 16.42
CA ASP A 77 1.18 23.97 17.34
C ASP A 77 1.43 25.05 18.42
N THR A 78 0.46 25.27 19.30
CA THR A 78 0.53 26.25 20.39
C THR A 78 1.54 25.89 21.49
N HIS A 79 2.01 24.65 21.53
CA HIS A 79 3.02 24.15 22.47
C HIS A 79 4.43 24.13 21.85
N GLY A 80 4.57 24.55 20.58
CA GLY A 80 5.83 24.56 19.84
C GLY A 80 6.16 23.26 19.12
N GLY A 81 5.27 22.26 19.12
CA GLY A 81 5.41 21.03 18.35
C GLY A 81 5.35 21.30 16.85
N ASN A 82 6.20 20.64 16.06
CA ASN A 82 6.20 20.80 14.60
C ASN A 82 5.01 20.05 13.98
N LEU A 83 4.14 20.74 13.24
CA LEU A 83 3.04 20.13 12.50
C LEU A 83 3.42 19.87 11.05
N PHE A 84 4.09 20.84 10.43
CA PHE A 84 4.56 20.77 9.04
C PHE A 84 5.83 21.61 8.89
N ALA A 85 6.89 21.04 8.32
CA ALA A 85 8.08 21.78 7.96
C ALA A 85 8.58 21.36 6.58
N VAL A 86 9.11 22.31 5.83
CA VAL A 86 9.80 22.07 4.56
C VAL A 86 11.07 22.89 4.49
N ASN A 87 12.13 22.29 3.97
CA ASN A 87 13.40 22.93 3.64
C ASN A 87 13.94 22.34 2.33
N ARG A 88 15.22 22.59 2.01
CA ARG A 88 15.87 22.10 0.79
C ARG A 88 16.00 20.56 0.74
N ASP A 89 16.08 19.92 1.90
CA ASP A 89 16.48 18.51 2.01
C ASP A 89 15.27 17.59 2.24
N GLU A 90 14.27 18.04 3.01
CA GLU A 90 13.13 17.22 3.39
C GLU A 90 11.83 18.00 3.64
N VAL A 91 10.73 17.25 3.65
CA VAL A 91 9.42 17.66 4.15
C VAL A 91 9.08 16.80 5.38
N ALA A 92 8.90 17.43 6.53
CA ALA A 92 8.55 16.78 7.78
C ALA A 92 7.09 17.05 8.15
N ILE A 93 6.33 15.99 8.40
CA ILE A 93 4.93 16.04 8.84
C ILE A 93 4.87 15.49 10.25
N GLY A 94 4.59 16.35 11.24
CA GLY A 94 4.48 15.96 12.65
C GLY A 94 3.04 15.79 13.13
N ALA A 95 2.07 15.90 12.24
CA ALA A 95 0.68 15.59 12.55
C ALA A 95 0.48 14.08 12.78
N ASN A 96 -0.43 13.72 13.70
CA ASN A 96 -0.73 12.31 14.02
C ASN A 96 -1.31 11.51 12.86
N ALA A 97 -1.92 12.17 11.88
CA ALA A 97 -2.50 11.55 10.72
C ALA A 97 -2.34 12.45 9.49
N LEU A 98 -1.92 11.85 8.37
CA LEU A 98 -1.92 12.47 7.05
C LEU A 98 -3.01 11.79 6.21
N LYS A 99 -4.03 12.55 5.84
CA LYS A 99 -5.12 12.08 4.97
C LYS A 99 -4.97 12.68 3.58
N ILE A 100 -5.02 11.85 2.56
CA ILE A 100 -4.91 12.25 1.15
C ILE A 100 -6.25 11.92 0.48
N ASP A 101 -7.10 12.94 0.28
CA ASP A 101 -8.48 12.81 -0.21
C ASP A 101 -8.61 13.05 -1.73
N GLY A 102 -7.55 12.89 -2.51
CA GLY A 102 -7.60 13.04 -3.97
C GLY A 102 -8.19 11.80 -4.65
N GLU A 103 -9.00 11.98 -5.72
CA GLU A 103 -9.55 10.87 -6.52
C GLU A 103 -8.46 9.95 -7.10
N GLY A 104 -7.27 10.49 -7.37
CA GLY A 104 -6.10 9.74 -7.83
C GLY A 104 -5.21 9.14 -6.72
N GLY A 105 -5.57 9.34 -5.45
CA GLY A 105 -4.76 8.94 -4.31
C GLY A 105 -3.40 9.65 -4.26
N ALA A 106 -2.36 8.92 -3.88
CA ALA A 106 -0.98 9.41 -3.82
C ALA A 106 -0.06 8.54 -4.68
N ILE A 107 0.82 9.17 -5.44
CA ILE A 107 1.86 8.50 -6.23
C ILE A 107 3.18 8.66 -5.50
N PHE A 108 3.83 7.54 -5.21
CA PHE A 108 5.16 7.51 -4.61
C PHE A 108 6.12 6.94 -5.65
N HIS A 109 7.06 7.76 -6.12
CA HIS A 109 8.04 7.36 -7.13
C HIS A 109 9.13 6.44 -6.55
N GLU A 110 9.38 6.58 -5.25
CA GLU A 110 10.40 5.85 -4.53
C GLU A 110 9.75 4.89 -3.52
N SER A 111 10.53 4.45 -2.52
CA SER A 111 10.07 3.53 -1.50
C SER A 111 9.29 4.23 -0.38
N ILE A 112 8.23 3.58 0.09
CA ILE A 112 7.55 3.94 1.34
C ILE A 112 8.02 3.00 2.43
N GLN A 113 8.55 3.54 3.52
CA GLN A 113 8.87 2.78 4.71
C GLN A 113 7.76 2.98 5.74
N THR A 114 7.06 1.90 6.09
CA THR A 114 5.99 1.91 7.10
C THR A 114 5.98 0.60 7.87
N PRO A 115 5.74 0.64 9.21
CA PRO A 115 5.64 -0.57 10.01
C PRO A 115 4.33 -1.35 9.76
N LEU A 116 3.28 -0.70 9.25
CA LEU A 116 1.98 -1.31 9.06
C LEU A 116 1.28 -0.74 7.82
N VAL A 117 0.75 -1.64 7.00
CA VAL A 117 -0.20 -1.33 5.93
C VAL A 117 -1.51 -2.02 6.27
N ARG A 118 -2.60 -1.25 6.35
CA ARG A 118 -3.93 -1.77 6.65
C ARG A 118 -5.00 -0.99 5.89
N ALA A 119 -6.11 -1.64 5.56
CA ALA A 119 -7.32 -0.96 5.11
C ALA A 119 -8.15 -0.43 6.29
N ASP A 120 -9.11 0.45 5.99
CA ASP A 120 -10.12 0.87 6.96
C ASP A 120 -11.05 -0.28 7.34
N ALA A 121 -11.74 -0.14 8.48
CA ALA A 121 -12.73 -1.12 8.91
C ALA A 121 -13.83 -1.30 7.85
N GLY A 122 -14.08 -2.56 7.48
CA GLY A 122 -15.07 -2.91 6.45
C GLY A 122 -14.61 -2.69 5.00
N ARG A 123 -13.35 -2.28 4.78
CA ARG A 123 -12.75 -2.17 3.45
C ARG A 123 -11.69 -3.24 3.24
N GLU A 124 -11.51 -3.62 1.98
CA GLU A 124 -10.47 -4.57 1.57
C GLU A 124 -9.12 -3.85 1.39
N LEU A 125 -8.03 -4.50 1.80
CA LEU A 125 -6.68 -4.09 1.43
C LEU A 125 -6.30 -4.78 0.11
N LYS A 126 -6.30 -4.02 -0.99
CA LYS A 126 -5.92 -4.53 -2.31
C LYS A 126 -4.51 -4.09 -2.67
N LEU A 127 -3.64 -5.07 -2.92
CA LEU A 127 -2.30 -4.84 -3.49
C LEU A 127 -2.31 -5.41 -4.91
N GLU A 128 -2.21 -4.55 -5.93
CA GLU A 128 -2.29 -4.97 -7.32
C GLU A 128 -1.17 -4.39 -8.19
N SER A 129 -0.76 -5.16 -9.19
CA SER A 129 0.19 -4.75 -10.23
C SER A 129 -0.42 -5.12 -11.59
N PRO A 130 -1.20 -4.22 -12.22
CA PRO A 130 -1.98 -4.55 -13.41
C PRO A 130 -1.14 -4.89 -14.66
N THR A 131 0.09 -4.38 -14.72
CA THR A 131 0.92 -4.44 -15.93
C THR A 131 2.16 -5.33 -15.80
N ARG A 132 2.53 -5.68 -14.56
CA ARG A 132 3.80 -6.36 -14.28
C ARG A 132 3.61 -7.39 -13.17
N SER A 133 4.48 -7.35 -12.16
CA SER A 133 4.49 -8.28 -11.05
C SER A 133 4.28 -7.55 -9.73
N LEU A 134 3.75 -8.29 -8.75
CA LEU A 134 3.75 -7.91 -7.35
C LEU A 134 4.67 -8.90 -6.65
N GLU A 135 5.68 -8.40 -5.93
CA GLU A 135 6.68 -9.22 -5.26
C GLU A 135 6.70 -8.91 -3.76
N LEU A 136 6.61 -9.96 -2.94
CA LEU A 136 6.74 -9.87 -1.48
C LEU A 136 8.03 -10.59 -1.07
N LYS A 137 8.96 -9.88 -0.43
CA LYS A 137 10.25 -10.39 0.05
C LYS A 137 10.40 -10.09 1.53
N ALA A 138 10.97 -11.03 2.28
CA ALA A 138 11.34 -10.83 3.68
C ALA A 138 12.68 -11.51 3.98
N SER A 139 13.42 -10.98 4.95
CA SER A 139 14.71 -11.53 5.36
C SER A 139 14.58 -12.82 6.18
N GLN A 140 13.50 -12.96 6.95
CA GLN A 140 13.26 -14.13 7.80
C GLN A 140 12.12 -15.00 7.28
N ALA A 141 10.90 -14.48 7.24
CA ALA A 141 9.72 -15.23 6.84
C ALA A 141 8.59 -14.31 6.36
N ILE A 142 7.73 -14.85 5.51
CA ILE A 142 6.44 -14.26 5.13
C ILE A 142 5.35 -15.21 5.65
N LEU A 143 4.50 -14.72 6.55
CA LEU A 143 3.38 -15.47 7.09
C LEU A 143 2.08 -14.95 6.46
N ILE A 144 1.44 -15.78 5.64
CA ILE A 144 0.12 -15.50 5.06
C ILE A 144 -0.91 -16.29 5.86
N GLN A 145 -1.76 -15.60 6.61
CA GLN A 145 -2.71 -16.22 7.54
C GLN A 145 -4.07 -15.53 7.44
N SER A 146 -5.14 -16.31 7.54
CA SER A 146 -6.51 -15.80 7.69
C SER A 146 -7.07 -16.24 9.04
N ARG A 147 -7.49 -15.27 9.87
CA ARG A 147 -8.14 -15.56 11.17
C ARG A 147 -9.59 -15.99 11.01
N ALA A 148 -10.26 -15.47 9.98
CA ALA A 148 -11.64 -15.73 9.65
C ALA A 148 -11.79 -15.69 8.13
N GLY A 149 -12.13 -16.82 7.53
CA GLY A 149 -12.26 -16.99 6.07
C GLY A 149 -11.27 -17.99 5.48
N SER A 150 -11.30 -18.12 4.15
CA SER A 150 -10.36 -18.91 3.36
C SER A 150 -9.14 -18.10 2.93
N LEU A 151 -8.10 -18.82 2.51
CA LEU A 151 -7.03 -18.27 1.68
C LEU A 151 -7.16 -18.94 0.32
N ASP A 152 -7.46 -18.14 -0.71
CA ASP A 152 -7.65 -18.63 -2.07
C ASP A 152 -6.51 -18.14 -2.96
N ALA A 153 -5.87 -19.07 -3.67
CA ALA A 153 -4.79 -18.78 -4.61
C ALA A 153 -5.18 -19.30 -6.00
N THR A 154 -5.37 -18.38 -6.95
CA THR A 154 -5.77 -18.70 -8.32
C THR A 154 -4.74 -18.16 -9.31
N CYS A 155 -4.35 -18.98 -10.28
CA CYS A 155 -3.42 -18.61 -11.34
C CYS A 155 -4.01 -18.96 -12.71
N LEU A 156 -3.70 -18.17 -13.74
CA LEU A 156 -4.11 -18.48 -15.12
C LEU A 156 -3.29 -19.64 -15.71
N ASN A 157 -1.98 -19.63 -15.45
CA ASN A 157 -1.03 -20.61 -15.99
C ASN A 157 -0.59 -21.57 -14.89
N ASP A 158 0.45 -21.20 -14.13
CA ASP A 158 1.11 -22.10 -13.19
C ASP A 158 1.16 -21.48 -11.78
N LEU A 159 0.94 -22.33 -10.76
CA LEU A 159 1.27 -22.05 -9.37
C LEU A 159 2.54 -22.82 -9.00
N LYS A 160 3.66 -22.11 -8.86
CA LYS A 160 4.95 -22.71 -8.51
C LYS A 160 5.25 -22.54 -7.03
N LEU A 161 5.31 -23.66 -6.31
CA LEU A 161 5.83 -23.73 -4.95
C LEU A 161 7.23 -24.33 -5.01
N ASN A 162 8.25 -23.59 -4.57
CA ASN A 162 9.64 -24.03 -4.58
C ASN A 162 10.25 -23.88 -3.19
N SER A 163 10.97 -24.92 -2.73
CA SER A 163 11.75 -24.89 -1.50
C SER A 163 13.17 -25.33 -1.82
N GLU A 164 14.17 -24.47 -1.58
CA GLU A 164 15.57 -24.75 -1.95
C GLU A 164 16.24 -25.76 -1.01
N THR A 165 15.98 -25.63 0.29
CA THR A 165 16.62 -26.45 1.34
C THR A 165 15.60 -27.23 2.16
N GLY A 166 14.35 -26.78 2.17
CA GLY A 166 13.29 -27.29 3.04
C GLY A 166 12.37 -28.28 2.33
N SER A 167 11.11 -28.30 2.78
CA SER A 167 10.05 -29.10 2.20
C SER A 167 8.77 -28.29 2.09
N ILE A 168 7.90 -28.71 1.15
CA ILE A 168 6.54 -28.18 1.04
C ILE A 168 5.64 -29.15 1.81
N ARG A 169 5.01 -28.66 2.88
CA ARG A 169 4.13 -29.46 3.74
C ARG A 169 2.68 -29.02 3.58
N LEU A 170 1.83 -29.96 3.20
CA LEU A 170 0.38 -29.78 3.14
C LEU A 170 -0.22 -30.56 4.31
N ASP A 171 -0.57 -29.85 5.37
CA ASP A 171 -1.14 -30.42 6.60
C ASP A 171 -2.62 -30.06 6.68
N SER A 172 -3.48 -30.98 6.25
CA SER A 172 -4.93 -30.80 6.18
C SER A 172 -5.62 -32.15 6.30
N ALA A 173 -6.83 -32.15 6.87
CA ALA A 173 -7.68 -33.34 6.91
C ALA A 173 -8.06 -33.85 5.51
N ASN A 174 -8.16 -32.94 4.53
CA ASN A 174 -8.48 -33.26 3.15
C ASN A 174 -7.56 -32.49 2.19
N ILE A 175 -6.96 -33.21 1.25
CA ILE A 175 -6.23 -32.64 0.11
C ILE A 175 -6.92 -33.13 -1.16
N LEU A 176 -7.46 -32.20 -1.93
CA LEU A 176 -8.24 -32.49 -3.12
C LEU A 176 -7.40 -32.19 -4.37
N MET A 177 -7.12 -33.23 -5.15
CA MET A 177 -6.51 -33.11 -6.48
C MET A 177 -7.52 -33.62 -7.52
N PRO A 178 -8.49 -32.79 -7.93
CA PRO A 178 -9.50 -33.20 -8.89
C PRO A 178 -8.85 -33.46 -10.26
N ASN A 179 -9.52 -34.25 -11.09
CA ASN A 179 -9.13 -34.50 -12.48
C ASN A 179 -7.78 -35.20 -12.67
N LEU A 180 -7.29 -35.93 -11.65
CA LEU A 180 -6.18 -36.86 -11.85
C LEU A 180 -6.59 -37.95 -12.86
N LYS A 181 -5.73 -38.19 -13.86
CA LYS A 181 -5.94 -39.28 -14.82
C LYS A 181 -5.90 -40.61 -14.09
N THR A 182 -6.76 -41.56 -14.47
CA THR A 182 -6.71 -42.93 -13.95
C THR A 182 -6.07 -43.83 -14.99
N ALA A 183 -4.99 -44.51 -14.62
CA ALA A 183 -4.39 -45.56 -15.45
C ALA A 183 -5.36 -46.75 -15.49
N GLN A 184 -5.86 -47.07 -16.67
CA GLN A 184 -6.56 -48.33 -16.89
C GLN A 184 -5.51 -49.44 -16.90
N PRO A 185 -5.72 -50.56 -16.19
CA PRO A 185 -4.82 -51.69 -16.32
C PRO A 185 -4.76 -52.08 -17.80
N PRO A 186 -3.57 -52.42 -18.34
CA PRO A 186 -3.51 -52.98 -19.68
C PRO A 186 -4.38 -54.23 -19.65
N THR A 187 -5.52 -54.19 -20.34
CA THR A 187 -6.28 -55.39 -20.64
C THR A 187 -5.40 -56.22 -21.54
N SER A 188 -4.57 -57.08 -20.94
CA SER A 188 -3.92 -58.17 -21.65
C SER A 188 -5.03 -58.93 -22.37
N GLN A 189 -5.01 -58.83 -23.70
CA GLN A 189 -5.82 -59.65 -24.58
C GLN A 189 -5.60 -61.12 -24.18
N ALA A 190 -6.55 -61.70 -23.47
CA ALA A 190 -6.73 -63.13 -23.40
C ALA A 190 -8.07 -63.42 -24.06
N ASN A 191 -8.02 -63.79 -25.34
CA ASN A 191 -9.08 -64.57 -25.98
C ASN A 191 -9.33 -65.81 -25.12
N MET A 192 -10.33 -65.76 -24.24
CA MET A 192 -10.92 -66.95 -23.62
C MET A 192 -12.36 -67.03 -24.12
N PRO A 193 -12.75 -68.10 -24.83
CA PRO A 193 -14.12 -68.26 -25.28
C PRO A 193 -15.02 -68.40 -24.05
N SER A 194 -16.10 -67.62 -24.04
CA SER A 194 -17.20 -67.77 -23.08
C SER A 194 -17.88 -69.11 -23.30
N THR A 195 -17.60 -70.09 -22.45
CA THR A 195 -18.54 -71.17 -22.19
C THR A 195 -18.49 -71.60 -20.73
N LEU A 196 -19.62 -71.32 -20.06
CA LEU A 196 -20.18 -72.09 -18.95
C LEU A 196 -19.40 -72.03 -17.63
N LEU A 197 -19.86 -71.19 -16.70
CA LEU A 197 -20.25 -71.56 -15.34
C LEU A 197 -20.73 -70.29 -14.61
N GLY A 198 -21.99 -70.33 -14.16
CA GLY A 198 -22.64 -69.24 -13.47
C GLY A 198 -21.93 -68.85 -12.17
N GLY A 199 -21.56 -67.58 -12.09
CA GLY A 199 -21.21 -66.89 -10.87
C GLY A 199 -21.54 -65.42 -11.08
N ARG A 200 -22.61 -64.95 -10.44
CA ARG A 200 -22.88 -63.52 -10.34
C ARG A 200 -21.64 -62.88 -9.70
N PRO A 201 -21.08 -61.77 -10.21
CA PRO A 201 -20.27 -60.91 -9.37
C PRO A 201 -21.23 -60.19 -8.42
N GLU A 202 -21.61 -60.90 -7.35
CA GLU A 202 -22.15 -60.28 -6.15
C GLU A 202 -21.14 -59.25 -5.63
N HIS A 203 -21.62 -58.03 -5.41
CA HIS A 203 -21.14 -57.12 -4.37
C HIS A 203 -19.63 -57.08 -4.14
N GLN A 204 -18.88 -56.51 -5.07
CA GLN A 204 -17.79 -55.63 -4.65
C GLN A 204 -18.34 -54.22 -4.71
N MET A 205 -18.86 -53.75 -3.57
CA MET A 205 -18.78 -52.32 -3.28
C MET A 205 -17.31 -51.95 -3.39
N HIS A 206 -16.91 -51.52 -4.58
CA HIS A 206 -15.57 -51.04 -4.85
C HIS A 206 -15.35 -49.90 -3.87
N ASN A 207 -14.59 -50.18 -2.81
CA ASN A 207 -13.79 -49.17 -2.16
C ASN A 207 -13.14 -48.39 -3.30
N LYS A 208 -13.58 -47.14 -3.54
CA LYS A 208 -13.00 -46.21 -4.52
C LYS A 208 -11.64 -45.72 -4.00
N VAL A 209 -10.85 -46.66 -3.52
CA VAL A 209 -9.50 -46.49 -3.02
C VAL A 209 -8.61 -46.66 -4.23
N TYR A 210 -7.83 -45.63 -4.53
CA TYR A 210 -6.86 -45.63 -5.61
C TYR A 210 -5.47 -45.44 -5.00
N GLN A 211 -4.47 -45.98 -5.67
CA GLN A 211 -3.08 -45.61 -5.39
C GLN A 211 -2.78 -44.31 -6.14
N LEU A 212 -2.07 -43.38 -5.49
CA LEU A 212 -1.54 -42.18 -6.15
C LEU A 212 -0.11 -42.47 -6.62
N CYS A 213 0.09 -42.36 -7.93
CA CYS A 213 1.33 -42.67 -8.62
C CYS A 213 1.98 -41.42 -9.17
N ALA A 214 3.32 -41.39 -9.23
CA ALA A 214 4.10 -40.32 -9.81
C ALA A 214 5.02 -40.85 -10.93
N CYS A 215 4.95 -40.22 -12.10
CA CYS A 215 5.88 -40.50 -13.20
C CYS A 215 7.25 -39.87 -12.91
N ALA A 216 8.31 -40.30 -13.62
CA ALA A 216 9.61 -39.63 -13.57
C ALA A 216 9.54 -38.15 -14.01
N SER A 217 8.51 -37.77 -14.78
CA SER A 217 8.20 -36.39 -15.17
C SER A 217 7.55 -35.54 -14.06
N GLY A 218 7.18 -36.14 -12.91
CA GLY A 218 6.47 -35.47 -11.80
C GLY A 218 4.95 -35.42 -11.94
N LYS A 219 4.38 -35.95 -13.04
CA LYS A 219 2.92 -36.03 -13.23
C LYS A 219 2.30 -37.06 -12.29
N LEU A 220 1.20 -36.67 -11.64
CA LEU A 220 0.45 -37.52 -10.73
C LEU A 220 -0.73 -38.19 -11.44
N PHE A 221 -1.01 -39.45 -11.09
CA PHE A 221 -2.12 -40.22 -11.63
C PHE A 221 -2.66 -41.25 -10.63
N LEU A 222 -3.87 -41.75 -10.88
CA LEU A 222 -4.54 -42.76 -10.06
C LEU A 222 -4.39 -44.15 -10.67
N ALA A 223 -4.11 -45.16 -9.85
CA ALA A 223 -4.09 -46.58 -10.24
C ALA A 223 -5.02 -47.39 -9.32
N ALA A 224 -5.45 -48.57 -9.79
CA ALA A 224 -6.31 -49.45 -9.00
C ALA A 224 -5.60 -49.91 -7.71
N PRO A 225 -6.35 -50.19 -6.61
CA PRO A 225 -5.77 -50.43 -5.29
C PRO A 225 -4.88 -51.68 -5.22
N HIS A 226 -5.08 -52.65 -6.11
CA HIS A 226 -4.32 -53.90 -6.18
C HIS A 226 -3.50 -54.06 -7.48
N SER A 227 -3.40 -53.01 -8.30
CA SER A 227 -2.56 -53.04 -9.51
C SER A 227 -1.15 -52.50 -9.23
N VAL A 228 -0.20 -52.83 -10.11
CA VAL A 228 1.10 -52.18 -10.13
C VAL A 228 0.91 -50.71 -10.54
N CYS A 229 1.65 -49.83 -9.87
CA CYS A 229 1.72 -48.40 -10.18
C CYS A 229 2.47 -48.17 -11.51
N ALA A 230 1.81 -48.52 -12.62
CA ALA A 230 2.34 -48.44 -13.97
C ALA A 230 1.32 -47.75 -14.87
N GLY A 231 1.78 -46.77 -15.64
CA GLY A 231 0.99 -46.06 -16.65
C GLY A 231 1.77 -46.01 -17.94
N ASP A 232 1.07 -46.09 -19.07
CA ASP A 232 1.72 -45.96 -20.37
C ASP A 232 2.24 -44.51 -20.56
N GLU A 233 3.46 -44.41 -21.08
CA GLU A 233 4.13 -43.13 -21.35
C GLU A 233 3.26 -42.25 -22.23
N SER A 234 2.55 -42.84 -23.21
CA SER A 234 1.78 -42.07 -24.19
C SER A 234 0.51 -41.42 -23.62
N THR A 235 -0.08 -41.96 -22.56
CA THR A 235 -1.43 -41.58 -22.07
C THR A 235 -1.43 -40.87 -20.72
N VAL A 236 -0.52 -41.26 -19.82
CA VAL A 236 -0.51 -40.80 -18.42
C VAL A 236 0.77 -40.03 -18.08
N CYS A 237 1.94 -40.49 -18.55
CA CYS A 237 3.23 -39.94 -18.13
C CYS A 237 3.90 -38.94 -19.10
N ARG A 238 3.37 -38.78 -20.33
CA ARG A 238 3.79 -37.73 -21.29
C ARG A 238 3.48 -36.36 -20.76
#